data_AF-A0A183N407-F1
#
_entry.id   AF-A0A183N407-F1
#
_cell.length_a   1.000
_cell.length_b   1.000
_cell.length_c   1.000
_cell.angle_alpha   90.00
_cell.angle_beta   90.00
_cell.angle_gamma   90.00
#
_symmetry.space_group_name_H-M   'P 1'
#
loop_
_entity.id
_entity.type
_entity.pdbx_description
1 polymer ?
#
loop_
_entity_poly.entity_id
_entity_poly.type
_entity_poly.pdbx_seq_one_letter_code
_entity_poly.pdbx_strand_id
1 'polypeptide(L)'
;DTCEDVRFNGYKFTGQLRPAKKTPKREVKSSIEFPDYAITGIPVSERQAKSSHSIVALNDDEIECMRVTGKLAREVLEEAVKAVKVGVTTDEIDRVVHEACIERECYPSPLNYFNFPKSCCTSVNEVICHGIPDMRPLRNGDILNSKFLKVAQFICSIDFYCGFFIWI
;
A
#
# COMPACT_ATOMS: atom_id res chain seq x y z
N ASP A 1 -4.77 18.12 17.81
CA ASP A 1 -4.90 16.67 17.49
C ASP A 1 -3.67 16.09 16.80
N THR A 2 -2.46 16.59 17.07
CA THR A 2 -1.22 15.92 16.68
C THR A 2 -1.00 14.73 17.60
N CYS A 3 -0.80 13.54 17.03
CA CYS A 3 -0.29 12.42 17.80
C CYS A 3 1.14 12.79 18.24
N GLU A 4 1.39 12.93 19.55
CA GLU A 4 2.75 12.98 20.10
C GLU A 4 3.38 11.60 20.00
N ASP A 5 3.62 11.17 18.76
CA ASP A 5 4.38 9.97 18.48
C ASP A 5 5.85 10.28 18.78
N VAL A 6 6.33 9.72 19.90
CA VAL A 6 7.69 9.94 20.42
C VAL A 6 8.79 9.66 19.38
N ARG A 7 8.50 8.90 18.32
CA ARG A 7 9.41 8.64 17.21
C ARG A 7 9.80 9.91 16.45
N PHE A 8 8.99 10.97 16.50
CA PHE A 8 9.27 12.25 15.85
C PHE A 8 9.82 13.30 16.82
N ASN A 9 10.13 12.93 18.08
CA ASN A 9 10.74 13.86 19.02
C ASN A 9 12.10 14.36 18.49
N GLY A 10 12.25 15.68 18.40
CA GLY A 10 13.44 16.31 17.83
C GLY A 10 13.52 16.29 16.30
N TYR A 11 12.57 15.68 15.60
CA TYR A 11 12.52 15.71 14.14
C TYR A 11 11.94 17.04 13.63
N LYS A 12 12.67 17.70 12.71
CA LYS A 12 12.23 18.94 12.07
C LYS A 12 11.55 18.64 10.74
N PHE A 13 10.22 18.73 10.72
CA PHE A 13 9.43 18.58 9.50
C PHE A 13 9.74 19.69 8.49
N THR A 14 9.76 19.32 7.21
CA THR A 14 10.06 20.22 6.08
C THR A 14 8.86 21.02 5.60
N GLY A 15 7.64 20.55 5.89
CA GLY A 15 6.39 21.20 5.48
C GLY A 15 5.35 21.27 6.61
N GLN A 16 4.09 21.46 6.23
CA GLN A 16 2.97 21.65 7.17
C GLN A 16 2.34 20.32 7.61
N LEU A 17 2.52 19.23 6.85
CA LEU A 17 1.93 17.94 7.15
C LEU A 17 2.53 17.35 8.42
N ARG A 18 1.70 16.67 9.22
CA ARG A 18 2.10 15.95 10.42
C ARG A 18 1.44 14.57 10.44
N PRO A 19 2.12 13.55 10.98
CA PRO A 19 1.53 12.23 11.18
C PRO A 19 0.42 12.31 12.24
N ALA A 20 -0.66 11.58 11.99
CA ALA A 20 -1.74 11.37 12.95
C ALA A 20 -1.66 9.97 13.58
N LYS A 21 -2.59 9.70 14.50
CA LYS A 21 -2.73 8.37 15.12
C LYS A 21 -3.01 7.33 14.03
N LYS A 22 -2.46 6.13 14.17
CA LYS A 22 -2.72 4.99 13.27
C LYS A 22 -3.62 3.98 13.97
N THR A 23 -4.54 3.35 13.25
CA THR A 23 -5.26 2.18 13.77
C THR A 23 -4.36 0.93 13.71
N PRO A 24 -4.65 -0.12 14.48
CA PRO A 24 -3.91 -1.39 14.42
C PRO A 24 -3.82 -1.98 13.01
N LYS A 25 -2.86 -2.88 12.81
CA LYS A 25 -2.72 -3.65 11.56
C LYS A 25 -3.99 -4.50 11.34
N ARG A 26 -4.51 -4.53 10.12
CA ARG A 26 -5.68 -5.33 9.73
C ARG A 26 -5.27 -6.79 9.45
N GLU A 27 -6.18 -7.73 9.72
CA GLU A 27 -5.94 -9.15 9.57
C GLU A 27 -6.36 -9.66 8.18
N VAL A 28 -5.57 -10.57 7.62
CA VAL A 28 -5.87 -11.24 6.35
C VAL A 28 -6.41 -12.64 6.66
N LYS A 29 -7.44 -13.08 5.93
CA LYS A 29 -8.00 -14.43 6.08
C LYS A 29 -6.93 -15.48 5.79
N SER A 30 -6.88 -16.55 6.57
CA SER A 30 -5.92 -17.66 6.40
C SER A 30 -6.12 -18.46 5.11
N SER A 31 -7.23 -18.27 4.39
CA SER A 31 -7.50 -18.90 3.09
C SER A 31 -6.75 -18.24 1.93
N ILE A 32 -6.27 -17.00 2.11
CA ILE A 32 -5.50 -16.26 1.11
C ILE A 32 -4.05 -16.71 1.19
N GLU A 33 -3.38 -16.86 0.04
CA GLU A 33 -1.96 -17.20 0.01
C GLU A 33 -1.11 -16.01 0.48
N PHE A 34 -0.12 -16.29 1.33
CA PHE A 34 0.70 -15.25 1.96
C PHE A 34 2.08 -15.23 1.30
N PRO A 35 2.63 -14.04 0.98
CA PRO A 35 4.02 -13.93 0.58
C PRO A 35 4.96 -14.30 1.73
N ASP A 36 6.22 -14.59 1.40
CA ASP A 36 7.25 -15.06 2.35
C ASP A 36 7.51 -14.09 3.53
N TYR A 37 7.20 -12.81 3.36
CA TYR A 37 7.35 -11.76 4.35
C TYR A 37 6.09 -11.47 5.17
N ALA A 38 4.92 -12.05 4.85
CA ALA A 38 3.65 -11.66 5.47
C ALA A 38 3.63 -11.80 6.99
N ILE A 39 4.38 -12.76 7.53
CA ILE A 39 4.49 -13.03 8.97
C ILE A 39 5.72 -12.33 9.58
N THR A 40 6.88 -12.46 8.94
CA THR A 40 8.18 -12.05 9.51
C THR A 40 8.56 -10.59 9.20
N GLY A 41 7.94 -10.02 8.17
CA GLY A 41 8.30 -8.74 7.56
C GLY A 41 9.63 -8.75 6.80
N ILE A 42 10.15 -9.94 6.50
CA ILE A 42 11.45 -10.13 5.84
C ILE A 42 11.19 -10.81 4.49
N PRO A 43 11.36 -10.09 3.35
CA PRO A 43 11.24 -10.71 2.01
C PRO A 43 12.52 -11.50 1.72
N VAL A 44 12.47 -12.80 1.98
CA VAL A 44 13.64 -13.68 1.92
C VAL A 44 14.07 -13.90 0.48
N SER A 45 13.11 -14.20 -0.39
CA SER A 45 13.28 -14.39 -1.83
C SER A 45 13.95 -13.18 -2.50
N GLU A 46 13.44 -11.97 -2.26
CA GLU A 46 14.04 -10.74 -2.80
C GLU A 46 15.46 -10.48 -2.28
N ARG A 47 15.71 -10.74 -0.99
CA ARG A 47 17.06 -10.58 -0.41
C ARG A 47 18.06 -11.52 -1.03
N GLN A 48 17.66 -12.74 -1.37
CA GLN A 48 18.50 -13.71 -2.07
C GLN A 48 18.75 -13.28 -3.53
N ALA A 49 17.75 -12.68 -4.19
CA ALA A 49 17.86 -12.20 -5.56
C ALA A 49 18.63 -10.86 -5.70
N LYS A 50 18.82 -10.10 -4.61
CA LYS A 50 19.37 -8.73 -4.64
C LYS A 50 20.75 -8.57 -5.29
N SER A 51 21.59 -9.61 -5.26
CA SER A 51 22.92 -9.59 -5.90
C SER A 51 22.90 -9.97 -7.38
N SER A 52 21.77 -10.48 -7.86
CA SER A 52 21.60 -10.85 -9.26
C SER A 52 21.35 -9.62 -10.13
N HIS A 53 21.98 -9.60 -11.30
CA HIS A 53 21.69 -8.64 -12.37
C HIS A 53 20.84 -9.27 -13.48
N SER A 54 20.39 -10.51 -13.28
CA SER A 54 19.52 -11.22 -14.22
C SER A 54 18.10 -10.66 -14.16
N ILE A 55 17.56 -10.28 -15.32
CA ILE A 55 16.14 -9.97 -15.45
C ILE A 55 15.41 -11.29 -15.71
N VAL A 56 14.40 -11.59 -14.89
CA VAL A 56 13.57 -12.79 -15.07
C VAL A 56 12.72 -12.60 -16.33
N ALA A 57 12.91 -13.48 -17.32
CA ALA A 57 12.02 -13.58 -18.46
C ALA A 57 10.87 -14.51 -18.08
N LEU A 58 9.67 -13.96 -17.98
CA LEU A 58 8.47 -14.70 -17.59
C LEU A 58 8.05 -15.67 -18.71
N ASN A 59 7.58 -16.85 -18.32
CA ASN A 59 6.90 -17.78 -19.22
C ASN A 59 5.43 -17.37 -19.45
N ASP A 60 4.74 -18.05 -20.37
CA ASP A 60 3.36 -17.68 -20.76
C ASP A 60 2.36 -17.72 -19.58
N ASP A 61 2.49 -18.69 -18.68
CA ASP A 61 1.61 -18.83 -17.50
C ASP A 61 1.87 -17.70 -16.49
N GLU A 62 3.15 -17.36 -16.26
CA GLU A 62 3.55 -16.25 -15.39
C GLU A 62 3.07 -14.89 -15.95
N ILE A 63 3.16 -14.70 -17.27
CA ILE A 63 2.66 -13.50 -17.95
C ILE A 63 1.13 -13.40 -17.77
N GLU A 64 0.39 -14.50 -17.95
CA GLU A 64 -1.05 -14.49 -17.77
C GLU A 64 -1.44 -14.17 -16.33
N CYS A 65 -0.71 -14.72 -15.37
CA CYS A 65 -0.89 -14.37 -13.97
C CYS A 65 -0.67 -12.87 -13.71
N MET A 66 0.39 -12.29 -14.28
CA MET A 66 0.66 -10.84 -14.17
C MET A 66 -0.47 -9.99 -14.77
N ARG A 67 -1.11 -10.45 -15.85
CA ARG A 67 -2.29 -9.76 -16.44
C ARG A 67 -3.48 -9.76 -15.49
N VAL A 68 -3.79 -10.92 -14.89
CA VAL A 68 -4.88 -11.06 -13.92
C VAL A 68 -4.62 -10.19 -12.69
N THR A 69 -3.41 -10.26 -12.13
CA THR A 69 -2.97 -9.42 -11.01
C THR A 69 -3.11 -7.93 -11.31
N GLY A 70 -2.60 -7.49 -12.46
CA GLY A 70 -2.69 -6.08 -12.87
C GLY A 70 -4.13 -5.59 -13.03
N LYS A 71 -5.02 -6.44 -13.54
CA LYS A 71 -6.46 -6.13 -13.63
C LYS A 71 -7.08 -5.95 -12.25
N LEU A 72 -6.83 -6.87 -11.32
CA LEU A 72 -7.41 -6.84 -9.98
C LEU A 72 -6.85 -5.67 -9.15
N ALA A 73 -5.54 -5.39 -9.27
CA ALA A 73 -4.92 -4.21 -8.67
C ALA A 73 -5.55 -2.91 -9.16
N ARG A 74 -5.89 -2.86 -10.46
CA ARG A 74 -6.62 -1.72 -11.02
C ARG A 74 -8.03 -1.58 -10.44
N GLU A 75 -8.76 -2.67 -10.27
CA GLU A 75 -10.10 -2.63 -9.65
C GLU A 75 -10.05 -2.15 -8.19
N VAL A 76 -9.08 -2.63 -7.40
CA VAL A 76 -8.86 -2.16 -6.02
C VAL A 76 -8.52 -0.68 -5.98
N LEU A 77 -7.67 -0.22 -6.91
CA LEU A 77 -7.34 1.20 -7.06
C LEU A 77 -8.59 2.05 -7.34
N GLU A 78 -9.52 1.54 -8.15
CA GLU A 78 -10.78 2.25 -8.43
C GLU A 78 -11.67 2.36 -7.19
N GLU A 79 -11.75 1.32 -6.35
CA GLU A 79 -12.45 1.40 -5.07
C GLU A 79 -11.81 2.43 -4.12
N ALA A 80 -10.48 2.47 -4.07
CA ALA A 80 -9.76 3.45 -3.28
C ALA A 80 -10.05 4.89 -3.74
N VAL A 81 -10.05 5.13 -5.06
CA VAL A 81 -10.37 6.44 -5.65
C VAL A 81 -11.79 6.87 -5.31
N LYS A 82 -12.78 5.96 -5.33
CA LYS A 82 -14.17 6.27 -4.94
C LYS A 82 -14.30 6.69 -3.47
N ALA A 83 -13.40 6.21 -2.60
CA ALA A 83 -13.39 6.56 -1.18
C ALA A 83 -12.81 7.96 -0.90
N VAL A 84 -12.02 8.53 -1.82
CA VAL A 84 -11.36 9.83 -1.64
C VAL A 84 -12.38 10.97 -1.63
N LYS A 85 -12.56 11.59 -0.46
CA LYS A 85 -13.36 12.81 -0.27
C LYS A 85 -12.81 13.67 0.84
N VAL A 86 -13.13 14.96 0.82
CA VAL A 86 -12.78 15.87 1.93
C VAL A 86 -13.38 15.35 3.23
N GLY A 87 -12.57 15.35 4.30
CA GLY A 87 -12.94 14.83 5.61
C GLY A 87 -12.69 13.34 5.82
N VAL A 88 -12.48 12.54 4.77
CA VAL A 88 -12.08 11.12 4.92
C VAL A 88 -10.63 11.02 5.35
N THR A 89 -10.34 10.10 6.26
CA THR A 89 -8.97 9.81 6.70
C THR A 89 -8.26 8.88 5.73
N THR A 90 -6.93 8.94 5.69
CA THR A 90 -6.17 7.98 4.89
C THR A 90 -6.28 6.56 5.44
N ASP A 91 -6.48 6.39 6.75
CA ASP A 91 -6.79 5.09 7.38
C ASP A 91 -8.10 4.45 6.90
N GLU A 92 -9.11 5.27 6.57
CA GLU A 92 -10.36 4.80 5.98
C GLU A 92 -10.19 4.38 4.52
N ILE A 93 -9.33 5.07 3.78
CA ILE A 93 -8.95 4.66 2.41
C ILE A 93 -8.21 3.32 2.45
N ASP A 94 -7.28 3.15 3.40
CA ASP A 94 -6.60 1.87 3.64
C ASP A 94 -7.56 0.74 4.00
N ARG A 95 -8.61 1.02 4.78
CA ARG A 95 -9.67 0.05 5.07
C ARG A 95 -10.34 -0.44 3.78
N VAL A 96 -10.76 0.47 2.92
CA VAL A 96 -11.41 0.15 1.65
C VAL A 96 -10.49 -0.66 0.75
N VAL A 97 -9.22 -0.27 0.64
CA VAL A 97 -8.23 -1.04 -0.13
C VAL A 97 -8.05 -2.44 0.43
N HIS A 98 -7.87 -2.55 1.76
CA HIS A 98 -7.69 -3.83 2.42
C HIS A 98 -8.88 -4.75 2.14
N GLU A 99 -10.11 -4.29 2.40
CA GLU A 99 -11.33 -5.07 2.16
C GLU A 99 -11.48 -5.47 0.69
N ALA A 100 -11.23 -4.56 -0.24
CA ALA A 100 -11.29 -4.84 -1.68
C ALA A 100 -10.28 -5.90 -2.14
N CYS A 101 -9.09 -5.97 -1.52
CA CYS A 101 -8.13 -7.06 -1.74
C CYS A 101 -8.66 -8.40 -1.18
N ILE A 102 -9.17 -8.41 0.05
CA ILE A 102 -9.68 -9.62 0.70
C ILE A 102 -10.89 -10.19 -0.05
N GLU A 103 -11.77 -9.34 -0.58
CA GLU A 103 -12.93 -9.72 -1.41
C GLU A 103 -12.53 -10.40 -2.72
N ARG A 104 -11.36 -10.06 -3.25
CA ARG A 104 -10.79 -10.63 -4.47
C ARG A 104 -9.82 -11.79 -4.20
N GLU A 105 -9.78 -12.27 -2.95
CA GLU A 105 -8.91 -13.35 -2.48
C GLU A 105 -7.41 -13.05 -2.64
N CYS A 106 -7.02 -11.79 -2.43
CA CYS A 106 -5.63 -11.35 -2.62
C CYS A 106 -5.00 -10.79 -1.36
N TYR A 107 -3.67 -10.91 -1.29
CA TYR A 107 -2.89 -10.30 -0.22
C TYR A 107 -2.50 -8.86 -0.58
N PRO A 108 -2.78 -7.85 0.26
CA PRO A 108 -2.28 -6.50 0.05
C PRO A 108 -0.78 -6.45 0.35
N SER A 109 0.07 -6.51 -0.66
CA SER A 109 1.53 -6.70 -0.53
C SER A 109 2.26 -5.67 0.36
N PRO A 110 1.86 -4.38 0.45
CA PRO A 110 2.50 -3.47 1.39
C PRO A 110 2.38 -3.94 2.85
N LEU A 111 1.34 -4.73 3.16
CA LEU A 111 1.09 -5.19 4.51
C LEU A 111 2.27 -6.05 5.00
N ASN A 112 2.87 -5.61 6.10
CA ASN A 112 4.02 -6.23 6.74
C ASN A 112 5.31 -6.29 5.91
N TYR A 113 5.33 -5.85 4.64
CA TYR A 113 6.56 -5.77 3.84
C TYR A 113 7.58 -4.83 4.48
N PHE A 114 8.76 -5.35 4.88
CA PHE A 114 9.72 -4.64 5.74
C PHE A 114 9.08 -3.99 7.00
N ASN A 115 8.09 -4.66 7.57
CA ASN A 115 7.28 -4.20 8.70
C ASN A 115 6.42 -2.95 8.41
N PHE A 116 6.12 -2.66 7.14
CA PHE A 116 5.17 -1.60 6.80
C PHE A 116 3.77 -1.94 7.38
N PRO A 117 3.11 -1.02 8.10
CA PRO A 117 2.04 -1.39 9.03
C PRO A 117 0.63 -1.41 8.40
N LYS A 118 0.51 -1.07 7.11
CA LYS A 118 -0.77 -0.81 6.42
C LYS A 118 -0.82 -1.52 5.07
N SER A 119 -2.01 -1.62 4.49
CA SER A 119 -2.26 -2.35 3.24
C SER A 119 -2.03 -1.52 1.99
N CYS A 120 -1.96 -0.19 2.10
CA CYS A 120 -1.52 0.67 1.02
C CYS A 120 -0.68 1.86 1.52
N CYS A 121 -0.11 2.60 0.58
CA CYS A 121 0.53 3.89 0.85
C CYS A 121 -0.40 5.05 0.49
N THR A 122 -0.45 6.09 1.34
CA THR A 122 -1.19 7.33 1.09
C THR A 122 -0.29 8.54 1.31
N SER A 123 0.20 9.11 0.21
CA SER A 123 1.17 10.20 0.22
C SER A 123 0.51 11.54 -0.11
N VAL A 124 0.35 12.41 0.90
CA VAL A 124 -0.32 13.71 0.78
C VAL A 124 0.71 14.84 0.63
N ASN A 125 0.49 15.74 -0.33
CA ASN A 125 1.25 16.98 -0.54
C ASN A 125 2.77 16.76 -0.63
N GLU A 126 3.54 17.21 0.37
CA GLU A 126 5.00 17.11 0.39
C GLU A 126 5.55 15.70 0.69
N VAL A 127 4.67 14.73 0.99
CA VAL A 127 5.07 13.33 1.16
C VAL A 127 5.31 12.71 -0.21
N ILE A 128 6.56 12.41 -0.52
CA ILE A 128 6.97 11.89 -1.83
C ILE A 128 6.38 10.49 -2.09
N CYS A 129 6.63 9.55 -1.18
CA CYS A 129 6.16 8.16 -1.27
C CYS A 129 6.06 7.57 0.15
N HIS A 130 5.44 6.39 0.28
CA HIS A 130 5.31 5.63 1.53
C HIS A 130 4.67 6.39 2.70
N GLY A 131 3.77 7.33 2.42
CA GLY A 131 2.92 7.88 3.47
C GLY A 131 2.11 6.75 4.10
N ILE A 132 2.19 6.61 5.42
CA ILE A 132 1.46 5.57 6.16
C ILE A 132 0.03 6.08 6.40
N PRO A 133 -1.01 5.33 5.98
CA PRO A 133 -2.39 5.63 6.32
C PRO A 133 -2.60 5.88 7.81
N ASP A 134 -3.24 7.00 8.14
CA ASP A 134 -3.47 7.47 9.50
C ASP A 134 -4.80 8.23 9.64
N MET A 135 -5.10 8.68 10.85
CA MET A 135 -6.36 9.35 11.20
C MET A 135 -6.43 10.81 10.72
N ARG A 136 -5.49 11.31 9.90
CA ARG A 136 -5.56 12.67 9.37
C ARG A 136 -6.68 12.76 8.32
N PRO A 137 -7.70 13.62 8.50
CA PRO A 137 -8.69 13.84 7.46
C PRO A 137 -8.07 14.61 6.28
N LEU A 138 -8.40 14.19 5.06
CA LEU A 138 -8.09 14.91 3.84
C LEU A 138 -8.78 16.28 3.85
N ARG A 139 -8.04 17.31 3.43
CA ARG A 139 -8.51 18.69 3.37
C ARG A 139 -8.78 19.10 1.93
N ASN A 140 -9.69 20.05 1.74
CA ASN A 140 -9.88 20.64 0.42
C ASN A 140 -8.58 21.28 -0.06
N GLY A 141 -8.15 20.96 -1.28
CA GLY A 141 -6.87 21.40 -1.84
C GLY A 141 -5.68 20.49 -1.55
N ASP A 142 -5.83 19.45 -0.72
CA ASP A 142 -4.80 18.41 -0.60
C ASP A 142 -4.65 17.66 -1.93
N ILE A 143 -3.42 17.28 -2.25
CA ILE A 143 -3.08 16.38 -3.34
C ILE A 143 -2.62 15.06 -2.72
N LEU A 144 -3.30 13.97 -3.06
CA LEU A 144 -2.87 12.61 -2.74
C LEU A 144 -2.20 12.02 -3.99
N ASN A 145 -1.02 11.40 -3.85
CA ASN A 145 -0.12 11.02 -4.94
C ASN A 145 -0.87 10.61 -6.23
N SER A 146 -0.74 11.53 -7.20
CA SER A 146 -1.35 11.60 -8.52
C SER A 146 -2.89 11.65 -8.54
N LYS A 147 -3.49 12.78 -8.14
CA LYS A 147 -4.05 13.80 -9.05
C LYS A 147 -4.96 14.77 -8.28
N PHE A 148 -5.19 15.93 -8.88
CA PHE A 148 -6.53 16.51 -8.95
C PHE A 148 -7.52 15.45 -9.52
N LEU A 149 -8.02 14.55 -8.67
CA LEU A 149 -9.14 13.64 -8.92
C LEU A 149 -9.11 12.63 -10.12
N LYS A 150 -7.99 12.28 -10.77
CA LYS A 150 -7.94 11.19 -11.80
C LYS A 150 -6.56 10.52 -11.94
N VAL A 151 -6.33 9.22 -11.78
CA VAL A 151 -5.03 8.52 -12.07
C VAL A 151 -4.01 8.55 -10.93
N ALA A 152 -4.31 7.80 -9.87
CA ALA A 152 -3.43 7.58 -8.74
C ALA A 152 -2.30 6.60 -9.07
N GLN A 153 -1.15 6.84 -8.45
CA GLN A 153 -0.17 5.79 -8.16
C GLN A 153 -0.45 5.36 -6.72
N PHE A 154 -1.46 4.50 -6.55
CA PHE A 154 -1.48 3.64 -5.38
C PHE A 154 -0.41 2.59 -5.64
N ILE A 155 0.57 2.50 -4.74
CA ILE A 155 1.27 1.24 -4.58
C ILE A 155 0.28 0.35 -3.82
N CYS A 156 -0.71 -0.16 -4.56
CA CYS A 156 -1.39 -1.38 -4.22
C CYS A 156 -0.64 -2.44 -5.00
N SER A 157 0.52 -2.83 -4.46
CA SER A 157 1.06 -4.13 -4.79
C SER A 157 0.04 -5.14 -4.25
N ILE A 158 -0.43 -6.01 -5.13
CA ILE A 158 -1.26 -7.15 -4.74
C ILE A 158 -0.48 -8.39 -5.13
N ASP A 159 -0.20 -9.22 -4.13
CA ASP A 159 0.46 -10.50 -4.35
C ASP A 159 -0.65 -11.50 -4.61
N PHE A 160 -0.62 -12.06 -5.82
CA PHE A 160 -1.41 -13.23 -6.19
C PHE A 160 -0.50 -14.45 -6.21
N TYR A 161 -1.14 -15.62 -6.30
CA TYR A 161 -0.69 -17.01 -6.48
C TYR A 161 0.60 -17.28 -7.30
N CYS A 162 1.25 -16.27 -7.89
CA CYS A 162 2.45 -16.40 -8.71
C CYS A 162 3.70 -15.76 -8.11
N GLY A 163 3.64 -15.24 -6.87
CA GLY A 163 4.85 -14.81 -6.16
C GLY A 163 5.58 -13.59 -6.75
N PHE A 164 4.88 -12.77 -7.56
CA PHE A 164 5.44 -11.56 -8.16
C PHE A 164 4.94 -10.30 -7.46
N PHE A 165 5.91 -9.48 -7.05
CA PHE A 165 5.69 -8.19 -6.41
C PHE A 165 5.67 -7.08 -7.47
N ILE A 166 4.51 -6.48 -7.71
CA ILE A 166 4.39 -5.37 -8.68
C ILE A 166 4.34 -4.03 -7.96
N TRP A 167 5.37 -3.21 -8.13
CA TRP A 167 5.28 -1.79 -7.84
C TRP A 167 4.59 -1.06 -8.98
N ILE A 168 3.32 -0.73 -8.81
CA ILE A 168 2.57 0.16 -9.70
C ILE A 168 2.79 1.61 -9.28
#